data_AF-A0A2E8LZU9-F1
#
_entry.id   AF-A0A2E8LZU9-F1
#
_cell.length_a   1.000
_cell.length_b   1.000
_cell.length_c   1.000
_cell.angle_alpha   90.00
_cell.angle_beta   90.00
_cell.angle_gamma   90.00
#
_symmetry.space_group_name_H-M   'P 1'
#
loop_
_entity.id
_entity.type
_entity.pdbx_description
1 polymer ?
#
loop_
_entity_poly.entity_id
_entity_poly.type
_entity_poly.pdbx_seq_one_letter_code
_entity_poly.pdbx_strand_id
1 'polypeptide(L)'
;MRNLLSKVTGIVAGLLPVLLLSAPGDAREAAATSSHWAWSPLGKTALPSSGSPRAKTPLDHFIFSRLSDAGVQPAPEAAPRELLRRVHLDLTGLPPTPVEMEAFLRDPGDEAYARVVDGL
;
A
#
# COMPACT_ATOMS: atom_id res chain seq x y z
N MET A 1 -11.71 66.82 14.70
CA MET A 1 -12.80 66.01 15.31
C MET A 1 -12.31 64.56 15.29
N ARG A 2 -11.56 64.02 16.27
CA ARG A 2 -11.85 63.66 17.67
C ARG A 2 -13.13 62.83 17.86
N ASN A 3 -12.98 61.49 17.94
CA ASN A 3 -13.41 60.59 19.04
C ASN A 3 -13.16 59.13 18.58
N LEU A 4 -12.26 58.34 19.17
CA LEU A 4 -12.21 57.75 20.53
C LEU A 4 -13.18 56.56 20.71
N LEU A 5 -12.60 55.37 21.00
CA LEU A 5 -13.10 54.20 21.77
C LEU A 5 -12.41 52.92 21.21
N SER A 6 -11.20 52.56 21.65
CA SER A 6 -10.87 51.81 22.88
C SER A 6 -11.76 50.59 23.15
N LYS A 7 -11.25 49.38 22.86
CA LYS A 7 -11.74 48.11 23.41
C LYS A 7 -10.61 47.10 23.64
N VAL A 8 -10.34 46.91 24.94
CA VAL A 8 -10.13 45.62 25.64
C VAL A 8 -8.72 45.00 25.62
N THR A 9 -7.89 45.54 26.51
CA THR A 9 -7.18 44.89 27.64
C THR A 9 -7.31 43.37 27.82
N GLY A 10 -6.16 42.69 27.92
CA GLY A 10 -5.84 41.80 29.05
C GLY A 10 -6.15 40.30 28.96
N ILE A 11 -5.14 39.49 28.62
CA ILE A 11 -5.02 38.07 28.97
C ILE A 11 -3.64 37.94 29.64
N VAL A 12 -3.52 37.98 30.96
CA VAL A 12 -3.71 36.90 31.97
C VAL A 12 -2.57 35.87 31.99
N ALA A 13 -1.88 35.89 33.14
CA ALA A 13 -1.27 34.79 33.89
C ALA A 13 0.06 34.16 33.45
N GLY A 14 1.07 34.37 34.29
CA GLY A 14 1.70 33.25 35.01
C GLY A 14 2.96 32.65 34.39
N LEU A 15 4.09 33.33 34.54
CA LEU A 15 5.43 32.75 34.37
C LEU A 15 5.90 32.17 35.72
N LEU A 16 5.81 30.85 35.88
CA LEU A 16 6.61 30.11 36.86
C LEU A 16 7.73 29.40 36.10
N PRO A 17 9.02 29.59 36.47
CA PRO A 17 10.09 28.81 35.87
C PRO A 17 10.12 27.43 36.53
N VAL A 18 9.81 26.39 35.76
CA VAL A 18 10.09 25.01 36.16
C VAL A 18 11.60 24.80 36.03
N LEU A 19 12.30 24.76 37.16
CA LEU A 19 13.69 24.33 37.25
C LEU A 19 13.77 22.82 37.00
N LEU A 20 14.09 22.42 35.77
CA LEU A 20 14.49 21.05 35.45
C LEU A 20 15.97 20.86 35.81
N LEU A 21 16.21 20.13 36.90
CA LEU A 21 17.52 19.63 37.29
C LEU A 21 18.00 18.63 36.22
N SER A 22 18.95 19.05 35.40
CA SER A 22 19.63 18.20 34.41
C SER A 22 20.54 17.19 35.11
N ALA A 23 20.19 15.91 35.04
CA ALA A 23 21.13 14.82 35.30
C ALA A 23 21.84 14.46 33.98
N PRO A 24 23.19 14.53 33.92
CA PRO A 24 23.94 14.03 32.77
C PRO A 24 24.15 12.52 32.92
N GLY A 25 23.99 11.75 31.85
CA GLY A 25 24.32 10.32 31.89
C GLY A 25 23.68 9.45 30.80
N ASP A 26 24.08 9.72 29.56
CA ASP A 26 24.57 8.75 28.57
C ASP A 26 23.67 7.66 27.93
N ALA A 27 23.90 7.53 26.62
CA ALA A 27 23.51 6.46 25.69
C ALA A 27 22.04 6.41 25.21
N ARG A 28 21.29 7.50 25.36
CA ARG A 28 20.16 7.81 24.48
C ARG A 28 20.42 9.13 23.78
N GLU A 29 21.54 9.19 23.07
CA GLU A 29 21.58 10.07 21.92
C GLU A 29 20.38 9.62 21.07
N ALA A 30 19.34 10.44 21.10
CA ALA A 30 18.14 10.24 20.32
C ALA A 30 18.61 10.25 18.87
N ALA A 31 18.95 9.07 18.36
CA ALA A 31 19.02 8.79 16.95
C ALA A 31 17.79 9.48 16.40
N ALA A 32 17.98 10.56 15.65
CA ALA A 32 16.92 11.25 14.97
C ALA A 32 16.18 10.16 14.21
N THR A 33 15.06 9.71 14.78
CA THR A 33 14.38 8.49 14.33
C THR A 33 13.92 8.81 12.94
N SER A 34 14.62 8.25 11.97
CA SER A 34 14.36 8.44 10.56
C SER A 34 12.88 8.21 10.31
N SER A 35 12.19 9.24 9.82
CA SER A 35 10.78 9.20 9.38
C SER A 35 10.65 8.41 8.08
N HIS A 36 11.27 7.24 7.99
CA HIS A 36 11.14 6.40 6.81
C HIS A 36 9.79 5.68 6.90
N TRP A 37 9.10 5.63 5.77
CA TRP A 37 7.75 5.07 5.63
C TRP A 37 7.63 3.65 6.20
N ALA A 38 8.69 2.85 6.12
CA ALA A 38 8.72 1.47 6.63
C ALA A 38 8.59 1.36 8.17
N TRP A 39 8.92 2.42 8.92
CA TRP A 39 8.78 2.47 10.38
C TRP A 39 7.51 3.22 10.84
N SER A 40 6.67 3.66 9.90
CA SER A 40 5.40 4.30 10.23
C SER A 40 4.32 3.25 10.49
N PRO A 41 3.46 3.44 11.50
CA PRO A 41 2.35 2.51 11.75
C PRO A 41 1.38 2.49 10.56
N LEU A 42 0.89 1.31 10.20
CA LEU A 42 -0.12 1.16 9.16
C LEU A 42 -1.49 1.64 9.67
N GLY A 43 -2.12 2.56 8.92
CA GLY A 43 -3.49 2.96 9.17
C GLY A 43 -4.48 1.89 8.70
N LYS A 44 -5.63 1.78 9.39
CA LYS A 44 -6.75 0.98 8.89
C LYS A 44 -7.52 1.77 7.84
N THR A 45 -7.72 1.18 6.66
CA THR A 45 -8.52 1.77 5.58
C THR A 45 -9.74 0.90 5.33
N ALA A 46 -10.90 1.54 5.17
CA ALA A 46 -12.11 0.83 4.77
C ALA A 46 -11.97 0.29 3.35
N LEU A 47 -12.45 -0.93 3.12
CA LEU A 47 -12.45 -1.54 1.80
C LEU A 47 -13.46 -0.81 0.88
N PRO A 48 -13.03 -0.26 -0.26
CA PRO A 48 -13.96 0.39 -1.19
C PRO A 48 -14.83 -0.65 -1.89
N SER A 49 -16.02 -0.25 -2.30
CA SER A 49 -16.81 -1.06 -3.24
C SER A 49 -16.22 -0.91 -4.63
N SER A 50 -15.88 -2.02 -5.27
CA SER A 50 -15.33 -2.02 -6.63
C SER A 50 -16.39 -2.28 -7.71
N GLY A 51 -17.54 -2.87 -7.36
CA GLY A 51 -18.57 -3.30 -8.31
C GLY A 51 -18.11 -4.33 -9.34
N SER A 52 -16.86 -4.79 -9.29
CA SER A 52 -16.25 -5.65 -10.29
C SER A 52 -16.31 -7.11 -9.83
N PRO A 53 -16.89 -8.03 -10.61
CA PRO A 53 -16.86 -9.46 -10.30
C PRO A 53 -15.45 -10.05 -10.40
N ARG A 54 -14.49 -9.30 -10.96
CA ARG A 54 -13.08 -9.70 -11.04
C ARG A 54 -12.29 -9.40 -9.77
N ALA A 55 -12.87 -8.70 -8.80
CA ALA A 55 -12.22 -8.45 -7.51
C ALA A 55 -12.28 -9.71 -6.64
N LYS A 56 -11.18 -10.47 -6.54
CA LYS A 56 -11.09 -11.72 -5.79
C LYS A 56 -10.50 -11.51 -4.39
N THR A 57 -9.60 -10.54 -4.25
CA THR A 57 -8.91 -10.20 -3.00
C THR A 57 -9.27 -8.80 -2.51
N PRO A 58 -9.06 -8.47 -1.22
CA PRO A 58 -9.25 -7.12 -0.70
C PRO A 58 -8.46 -6.05 -1.48
N LEU A 59 -7.27 -6.37 -1.97
CA LEU A 59 -6.46 -5.43 -2.75
C LEU A 59 -7.12 -5.09 -4.09
N ASP A 60 -7.73 -6.08 -4.74
CA ASP A 60 -8.39 -5.89 -6.04
C ASP A 60 -9.52 -4.86 -5.95
N HIS A 61 -10.21 -4.78 -4.81
CA HIS A 61 -11.25 -3.78 -4.62
C HIS A 61 -10.72 -2.35 -4.75
N PHE A 62 -9.53 -2.07 -4.20
CA PHE A 62 -8.89 -0.77 -4.35
C PHE A 62 -8.49 -0.50 -5.81
N ILE A 63 -7.97 -1.52 -6.50
CA ILE A 63 -7.56 -1.39 -7.90
C ILE A 63 -8.77 -1.10 -8.80
N PHE A 64 -9.80 -1.94 -8.72
CA PHE A 64 -10.99 -1.80 -9.57
C PHE A 64 -11.82 -0.55 -9.24
N SER A 65 -11.87 -0.14 -7.96
CA SER A 65 -12.48 1.16 -7.59
C SER A 65 -11.75 2.31 -8.28
N ARG A 66 -10.41 2.34 -8.25
CA ARG A 66 -9.63 3.39 -8.92
C ARG A 66 -9.73 3.35 -10.45
N LEU A 67 -9.77 2.15 -11.05
CA LEU A 67 -9.98 2.00 -12.49
C LEU A 67 -11.35 2.56 -12.91
N SER A 68 -12.39 2.25 -12.13
CA SER A 68 -13.74 2.78 -12.35
C SER A 68 -13.78 4.31 -12.22
N ASP A 69 -13.19 4.87 -11.16
CA ASP A 69 -13.14 6.32 -10.94
C ASP A 69 -12.40 7.05 -12.08
N ALA A 70 -11.35 6.42 -12.63
CA ALA A 70 -10.57 6.95 -13.74
C ALA A 70 -11.19 6.70 -15.11
N GLY A 71 -12.31 5.98 -15.21
CA GLY A 71 -12.92 5.58 -16.49
C GLY A 71 -12.05 4.64 -17.33
N VAL A 72 -11.11 3.93 -16.71
CA VAL A 72 -10.18 3.02 -17.38
C VAL A 72 -10.71 1.58 -17.28
N GLN A 73 -10.79 0.90 -18.42
CA GLN A 73 -11.18 -0.50 -18.43
C GLN A 73 -9.98 -1.41 -18.13
N PRO A 74 -10.17 -2.47 -17.32
CA PRO A 74 -9.12 -3.47 -17.09
C PRO A 74 -8.74 -4.14 -18.41
N ALA A 75 -7.45 -4.46 -18.56
CA ALA A 75 -6.99 -5.29 -19.65
C ALA A 75 -7.70 -6.67 -19.64
N PRO A 76 -7.87 -7.32 -20.80
CA PRO A 76 -8.31 -8.71 -20.82
C PRO A 76 -7.29 -9.60 -20.12
N GLU A 77 -7.75 -10.75 -19.66
CA GLU A 77 -6.87 -11.78 -19.12
C GLU A 77 -5.93 -12.28 -20.23
N ALA A 78 -4.68 -12.55 -19.85
CA ALA A 78 -3.68 -13.06 -20.79
C ALA A 78 -4.10 -14.44 -21.33
N ALA A 79 -3.75 -14.76 -22.57
CA ALA A 79 -4.00 -16.10 -23.08
C ALA A 79 -3.23 -17.13 -22.24
N PRO A 80 -3.74 -18.37 -22.06
CA PRO A 80 -3.11 -19.37 -21.19
C PRO A 80 -1.60 -19.59 -21.49
N ARG A 81 -1.23 -19.61 -22.78
CA ARG A 81 0.19 -19.71 -23.21
C ARG A 81 1.04 -18.55 -22.72
N GLU A 82 0.51 -17.33 -22.79
CA GLU A 82 1.20 -16.10 -22.37
C GLU A 82 1.32 -16.05 -20.85
N LEU A 83 0.25 -16.42 -20.15
CA LEU A 83 0.20 -16.48 -18.70
C LEU A 83 1.27 -17.45 -18.17
N LEU A 84 1.34 -18.67 -18.71
CA LEU A 84 2.32 -19.67 -18.29
C LEU A 84 3.75 -19.23 -18.57
N ARG A 85 4.01 -18.64 -19.74
CA ARG A 85 5.35 -18.15 -20.08
C ARG A 85 5.79 -17.01 -19.17
N ARG A 86 4.90 -16.08 -18.84
CA ARG A 86 5.20 -14.94 -17.96
C ARG A 86 5.61 -15.43 -16.58
N VAL A 87 4.80 -16.29 -15.95
CA VAL A 87 5.08 -16.74 -14.59
C VAL A 87 6.39 -17.52 -14.45
N HIS A 88 6.75 -18.35 -15.44
CA HIS A 88 8.03 -19.04 -15.44
C HIS A 88 9.21 -18.07 -15.54
N LEU A 89 9.12 -17.09 -16.44
CA LEU A 89 10.18 -16.09 -16.62
C LEU A 89 10.31 -15.18 -15.40
N ASP A 90 9.19 -14.78 -14.80
CA ASP A 90 9.17 -13.87 -13.66
C ASP A 90 9.71 -14.53 -12.38
N LEU A 91 9.42 -15.82 -12.17
CA LEU A 91 9.83 -16.54 -10.96
C LEU A 91 11.19 -17.23 -11.09
N THR A 92 11.49 -17.83 -12.25
CA THR A 92 12.68 -18.68 -12.44
C THR A 92 13.70 -18.10 -13.42
N GLY A 93 13.30 -17.12 -14.24
CA GLY A 93 14.12 -16.60 -15.34
C GLY A 93 14.22 -17.52 -16.57
N LEU A 94 13.58 -18.70 -16.54
CA LEU A 94 13.59 -19.67 -17.63
C LEU A 94 12.20 -19.79 -18.28
N PRO A 95 12.09 -20.09 -19.58
CA PRO A 95 10.80 -20.39 -20.19
C PRO A 95 10.30 -21.79 -19.79
N PRO A 96 8.98 -22.05 -19.83
CA PRO A 96 8.44 -23.39 -19.64
C PRO A 96 8.94 -24.33 -20.75
N THR A 97 9.10 -25.61 -20.44
CA THR A 97 9.36 -26.63 -21.44
C THR A 97 8.13 -26.85 -22.32
N PRO A 98 8.30 -27.41 -23.54
CA PRO A 98 7.16 -27.77 -24.38
C PRO A 98 6.17 -28.72 -23.69
N VAL A 99 6.66 -29.65 -22.86
CA VAL A 99 5.82 -30.62 -22.16
C VAL A 99 4.95 -29.95 -21.09
N GLU A 100 5.53 -29.03 -20.31
CA GLU A 100 4.78 -28.25 -19.30
C GLU A 100 3.73 -27.35 -19.95
N MET A 101 4.10 -26.72 -21.09
CA MET A 101 3.17 -25.91 -21.87
C MET A 101 1.96 -26.72 -22.35
N GLU A 102 2.19 -27.85 -23.01
CA GLU A 102 1.09 -28.70 -23.49
C GLU A 102 0.29 -29.28 -22.31
N ALA A 103 0.93 -29.59 -21.18
CA ALA A 103 0.22 -30.06 -19.99
C ALA A 103 -0.76 -29.02 -19.45
N PHE A 104 -0.34 -27.76 -19.35
CA PHE A 104 -1.19 -26.66 -18.88
C PHE A 104 -2.30 -26.30 -19.89
N LEU A 105 -2.00 -26.30 -21.19
CA LEU A 105 -2.96 -25.91 -22.22
C LEU A 105 -4.12 -26.90 -22.40
N ARG A 106 -4.00 -28.15 -21.91
CA ARG A 106 -5.09 -29.13 -21.97
C ARG A 106 -6.29 -28.78 -21.09
N ASP A 107 -6.05 -28.16 -19.95
CA ASP A 107 -7.10 -27.77 -18.99
C ASP A 107 -6.64 -26.52 -18.20
N PRO A 108 -6.63 -25.34 -18.84
CA PRO A 108 -6.21 -24.12 -18.19
C PRO A 108 -7.30 -23.61 -17.23
N GLY A 109 -6.89 -23.12 -16.06
CA GLY A 109 -7.78 -22.51 -15.08
C GLY A 109 -7.03 -22.08 -13.83
N ASP A 110 -7.72 -21.35 -12.94
CA ASP A 110 -7.13 -20.79 -11.71
C ASP A 110 -6.38 -21.84 -10.87
N GLU A 111 -7.00 -23.01 -10.65
CA GLU A 111 -6.41 -24.11 -9.89
C GLU A 111 -5.22 -24.76 -10.61
N ALA A 112 -5.27 -24.87 -11.94
CA ALA A 112 -4.16 -25.39 -12.72
C ALA A 112 -2.97 -24.43 -12.69
N TYR A 113 -3.25 -23.13 -12.76
CA TYR A 113 -2.25 -22.08 -12.66
C TYR A 113 -1.61 -22.05 -11.27
N ALA A 114 -2.41 -22.13 -10.19
CA ALA A 114 -1.89 -22.20 -8.82
C ALA A 114 -0.95 -23.39 -8.62
N ARG A 115 -1.32 -24.59 -9.10
CA ARG A 115 -0.43 -25.77 -9.03
C ARG A 115 0.89 -25.59 -9.78
N VAL A 116 0.88 -24.88 -10.90
CA VAL A 116 2.13 -24.55 -11.61
C VAL A 116 2.98 -23.62 -10.75
N VAL A 117 2.40 -22.54 -10.23
CA VAL A 117 3.12 -21.56 -9.39
C VAL A 117 3.74 -22.24 -8.17
N ASP A 118 2.99 -23.09 -7.48
CA ASP A 118 3.48 -23.80 -6.28
C ASP A 118 4.60 -24.81 -6.59
N GLY A 119 4.76 -25.21 -7.85
CA GLY A 119 5.77 -26.16 -8.32
C GLY A 119 7.03 -25.54 -8.92
N LEU A 120 7.10 -24.21 -9.03
CA LEU A 120 8.25 -23.45 -9.55
C LEU A 120 9.18 -23.00 -8.42
#